data_AF-A0A9W8NQW4-F1
#
_entry.id   AF-A0A9W8NQW4-F1
#
_cell.length_a   1.000
_cell.length_b   1.000
_cell.length_c   1.000
_cell.angle_alpha   90.00
_cell.angle_beta   90.00
_cell.angle_gamma   90.00
#
_symmetry.space_group_name_H-M   'P 1'
#
loop_
_entity.id
_entity.type
_entity.pdbx_description
1 polymer ?
#
loop_
_entity_poly.entity_id
_entity_poly.type
_entity_poly.pdbx_seq_one_letter_code
_entity_poly.pdbx_strand_id
1 'polypeptide(L)'
;MFSSSSMISFPGYDLDTVSPPQQIQSLAFVSSFLALILVYHIFARPSGFTSAKQVAWIVTTVASLIMTIASVPFVWDYFAGRGDVKRVRAFPELAVVANRFFQAYLLADLSIGAVHYRSQLNLFTGWFHHLFYLGIVEYAIRQKWAHVFCLAACMEFPTFVLGIATLFPKLRSNVFFAVSFFLTRILFHVVICIAYFLPNNRPLAPSAATAVSTLTSSSFSMTAVAAPIGSIAPAVLLTCVFPMHASWFLGCLKGFKKRAKLRREAEKASRSAVSIVSLDIFSASVTDANLAHKSTPVIEPATSAPLAKASSSPDTHFSLRRSIPHARYLKEHYMYCYMRYSHYSSRYAHYRVRFRGLGLRGPASVKEQFSKRLPSLRPTLQRLSSLESLSSLSTFSSLASPKFEMLEFKFGSVSPIAKKVRKTIMMSFPTREDVYRTLGLGRRSAVLSVAGVHTHRRSCPHTTGS
;
A
#
# COMPACT_ATOMS: atom_id res chain seq x y z
N MET A 1 56.37 23.88 7.66
CA MET A 1 55.84 23.57 8.99
C MET A 1 54.32 23.41 8.91
N PHE A 2 53.85 22.27 8.39
CA PHE A 2 52.46 21.84 8.61
C PHE A 2 52.53 20.78 9.70
N SER A 3 52.00 21.16 10.86
CA SER A 3 52.06 20.41 12.10
C SER A 3 51.55 19.00 11.90
N SER A 4 52.36 18.03 12.32
CA SER A 4 52.02 16.62 12.48
C SER A 4 50.67 16.52 13.17
N SER A 5 49.62 16.29 12.37
CA SER A 5 48.31 15.95 12.89
C SER A 5 48.50 14.61 13.58
N SER A 6 48.53 14.64 14.91
CA SER A 6 48.39 13.46 15.75
C SER A 6 47.25 12.63 15.19
N MET A 7 47.62 11.57 14.45
CA MET A 7 46.69 10.58 13.95
C MET A 7 45.98 10.07 15.19
N ILE A 8 44.73 10.51 15.37
CA ILE A 8 43.80 9.83 16.26
C ILE A 8 43.75 8.41 15.68
N SER A 9 44.52 7.53 16.30
CA SER A 9 44.47 6.10 16.06
C SER A 9 43.06 5.69 16.45
N PHE A 10 42.17 5.66 15.47
CA PHE A 10 40.87 5.04 15.66
C PHE A 10 41.19 3.57 15.94
N PRO A 11 40.78 3.01 17.09
CA PRO A 11 40.99 1.61 17.39
C PRO A 11 40.40 0.81 16.23
N GLY A 12 41.31 0.29 15.40
CA GLY A 12 40.95 -0.45 14.21
C GLY A 12 40.28 -1.73 14.66
N TYR A 13 39.09 -2.02 14.11
CA TYR A 13 38.43 -3.34 14.12
C TYR A 13 38.98 -4.29 15.19
N ASP A 14 38.58 -4.12 16.46
CA ASP A 14 38.80 -5.15 17.47
C ASP A 14 37.98 -6.37 17.05
N LEU A 15 38.64 -7.28 16.33
CA LEU A 15 38.10 -8.55 15.86
C LEU A 15 37.65 -9.45 17.02
N ASP A 16 38.08 -9.10 18.23
CA ASP A 16 37.72 -9.74 19.49
C ASP A 16 36.43 -9.19 20.11
N THR A 17 35.65 -8.42 19.35
CA THR A 17 34.31 -8.01 19.80
C THR A 17 33.45 -9.25 20.08
N VAL A 18 33.29 -9.53 21.37
CA VAL A 18 32.50 -10.63 21.89
C VAL A 18 31.05 -10.37 21.47
N SER A 19 30.48 -11.29 20.71
CA SER A 19 29.05 -11.24 20.38
C SER A 19 28.23 -11.32 21.67
N PRO A 20 27.10 -10.60 21.78
CA PRO A 20 26.27 -10.67 22.97
C PRO A 20 25.85 -12.13 23.21
N PRO A 21 25.79 -12.58 24.49
CA PRO A 21 25.35 -13.92 24.84
C PRO A 21 24.04 -14.29 24.14
N GLN A 22 23.92 -15.53 23.69
CA GLN A 22 22.74 -16.01 22.95
C GLN A 22 21.43 -15.75 23.71
N GLN A 23 21.46 -15.82 25.04
CA GLN A 23 20.32 -15.48 25.91
C GLN A 23 19.83 -14.04 25.71
N ILE A 24 20.74 -13.07 25.63
CA ILE A 24 20.40 -11.65 25.40
C ILE A 24 19.77 -11.49 24.02
N GLN A 25 20.30 -12.17 23.00
CA GLN A 25 19.77 -12.11 21.64
C GLN A 25 18.34 -12.67 21.56
N SER A 26 18.11 -13.84 22.17
CA SER A 26 16.79 -14.47 22.23
C SER A 26 15.79 -13.61 23.02
N LEU A 27 16.24 -13.06 24.15
CA LEU A 27 15.42 -12.16 24.96
C LEU A 27 15.04 -10.89 24.19
N ALA A 28 16.00 -10.26 23.49
CA ALA A 28 15.74 -9.10 22.65
C ALA A 28 14.73 -9.41 21.54
N PHE A 29 14.85 -10.57 20.88
CA PHE A 29 13.88 -11.01 19.86
C PHE A 29 12.48 -11.22 20.44
N VAL A 30 12.34 -12.04 21.49
CA VAL A 30 11.04 -12.38 22.08
C VAL A 30 10.36 -11.15 22.68
N SER A 31 11.09 -10.35 23.45
CA SER A 31 10.55 -9.12 24.06
C SER A 31 10.10 -8.12 22.99
N SER A 32 10.89 -7.92 21.93
CA SER A 32 10.51 -7.06 20.81
C SER A 32 9.26 -7.57 20.08
N PHE A 33 9.16 -8.88 19.85
CA PHE A 33 8.00 -9.48 19.18
C PHE A 33 6.71 -9.25 19.99
N LEU A 34 6.76 -9.53 21.29
CA LEU A 34 5.63 -9.31 22.19
C LEU A 34 5.28 -7.81 22.32
N ALA A 35 6.29 -6.95 22.41
CA ALA A 35 6.09 -5.50 22.48
C ALA A 35 5.42 -4.97 21.20
N LEU A 36 5.80 -5.43 20.02
CA LEU A 36 5.18 -5.02 18.75
C LEU A 36 3.74 -5.51 18.61
N ILE A 37 3.42 -6.72 19.08
CA ILE A 37 2.04 -7.22 19.17
C ILE A 37 1.22 -6.35 20.13
N LEU A 38 1.79 -6.00 21.28
CA LEU A 38 1.13 -5.14 22.25
C LEU A 38 0.86 -3.75 21.66
N VAL A 39 1.86 -3.14 21.03
CA VAL A 39 1.74 -1.86 20.30
C VAL A 39 0.61 -1.95 19.28
N TYR A 40 0.55 -3.02 18.48
CA TYR A 40 -0.54 -3.22 17.53
C TYR A 40 -1.91 -3.19 18.22
N HIS A 41 -2.12 -3.97 19.29
CA HIS A 41 -3.42 -4.05 19.94
C HIS A 41 -3.81 -2.75 20.67
N ILE A 42 -2.84 -2.06 21.27
CA ILE A 42 -3.04 -0.76 21.92
C ILE A 42 -3.49 0.27 20.89
N PHE A 43 -2.90 0.30 19.69
CA PHE A 43 -3.23 1.31 18.68
C PHE A 43 -4.33 0.88 17.70
N ALA A 44 -4.60 -0.40 17.46
CA ALA A 44 -5.54 -0.82 16.42
C ALA A 44 -7.02 -0.58 16.79
N ARG A 45 -7.38 -0.58 18.09
CA ARG A 45 -8.78 -0.45 18.54
C ARG A 45 -9.17 0.97 19.00
N PRO A 46 -8.44 1.61 19.93
CA PRO A 46 -8.90 2.85 20.57
C PRO A 46 -8.62 4.12 19.74
N SER A 47 -7.62 4.09 18.86
CA SER A 47 -7.07 5.28 18.18
C SER A 47 -7.94 5.85 17.05
N GLY A 48 -9.03 5.17 16.67
CA GLY A 48 -9.88 5.57 15.56
C GLY A 48 -9.32 5.25 14.16
N PHE A 49 -8.28 4.41 14.05
CA PHE A 49 -7.84 3.88 12.76
C PHE A 49 -8.87 2.89 12.18
N THR A 50 -9.77 3.39 11.34
CA THR A 50 -10.88 2.59 10.79
C THR A 50 -10.51 1.81 9.53
N SER A 51 -9.49 2.23 8.79
CA SER A 51 -9.12 1.55 7.55
C SER A 51 -8.14 0.39 7.82
N ALA A 52 -8.38 -0.76 7.20
CA ALA A 52 -7.46 -1.90 7.24
C ALA A 52 -6.04 -1.51 6.79
N LYS A 53 -5.94 -0.53 5.89
CA LYS A 53 -4.66 0.05 5.47
C LYS A 53 -3.98 0.75 6.64
N GLN A 54 -4.63 1.67 7.36
CA GLN A 54 -3.98 2.34 8.50
C GLN A 54 -3.52 1.34 9.56
N VAL A 55 -4.39 0.38 9.90
CA VAL A 55 -4.08 -0.66 10.90
C VAL A 55 -2.86 -1.48 10.51
N ALA A 56 -2.72 -1.86 9.23
CA ALA A 56 -1.55 -2.57 8.71
C ALA A 56 -0.24 -1.76 8.78
N TRP A 57 -0.30 -0.43 8.89
CA TRP A 57 0.88 0.43 8.92
C TRP A 57 1.36 0.78 10.33
N ILE A 58 0.63 0.41 11.39
CA ILE A 58 0.99 0.76 12.79
C ILE A 58 2.37 0.21 13.15
N VAL A 59 2.53 -1.11 13.09
CA VAL A 59 3.76 -1.81 13.49
C VAL A 59 4.93 -1.42 12.59
N THR A 60 4.70 -1.36 11.28
CA THR A 60 5.71 -0.93 10.30
C THR A 60 6.20 0.50 10.56
N THR A 61 5.32 1.44 10.94
CA THR A 61 5.73 2.82 11.25
C THR A 61 6.62 2.87 12.50
N VAL A 62 6.26 2.14 13.55
CA VAL A 62 7.05 2.08 14.79
C VAL A 62 8.41 1.42 14.56
N ALA A 63 8.43 0.28 13.86
CA ALA A 63 9.66 -0.45 13.57
C ALA A 63 10.63 0.36 12.70
N SER A 64 10.13 1.00 11.63
CA SER A 64 10.97 1.85 10.76
C SER A 64 11.53 3.08 11.48
N LEU A 65 10.79 3.66 12.43
CA LEU A 65 11.31 4.73 13.29
C LEU A 65 12.48 4.22 14.16
N ILE A 66 12.26 3.11 14.88
CA ILE A 66 13.29 2.53 15.77
C ILE A 66 14.54 2.16 14.98
N MET A 67 14.40 1.51 13.82
CA MET A 67 15.54 1.15 12.96
C MET A 67 16.27 2.37 12.41
N THR A 68 15.54 3.43 12.04
CA THR A 68 16.16 4.68 11.61
C THR A 68 17.00 5.28 12.74
N ILE A 69 16.48 5.34 13.96
CA ILE A 69 17.21 5.86 15.12
C ILE A 69 18.43 4.98 15.45
N ALA A 70 18.26 3.66 15.47
CA ALA A 70 19.33 2.71 15.75
C ALA A 70 20.47 2.77 14.71
N SER A 71 20.18 3.19 13.47
CA SER A 71 21.20 3.36 12.42
C SER A 71 22.10 4.58 12.60
N VAL A 72 21.67 5.59 13.38
CA VAL A 72 22.35 6.90 13.46
C VAL A 72 23.83 6.79 13.85
N PRO A 73 24.24 6.02 14.87
CA PRO A 73 25.66 5.89 15.23
C PRO A 73 26.52 5.33 14.08
N PHE A 74 26.00 4.35 13.33
CA PHE A 74 26.72 3.72 12.22
C PHE A 74 26.85 4.66 11.02
N VAL A 75 25.77 5.39 10.70
CA VAL A 75 25.77 6.40 9.64
C VAL A 75 26.71 7.55 10.00
N TRP A 76 26.73 7.97 11.27
CA TRP A 76 27.67 8.97 11.77
C TRP A 76 29.12 8.52 11.57
N ASP A 77 29.47 7.30 12.00
CA ASP A 77 30.81 6.75 11.81
C ASP A 77 31.21 6.67 10.33
N TYR A 78 30.26 6.29 9.46
CA TYR A 78 30.48 6.26 8.01
C TYR A 78 30.85 7.63 7.45
N PHE A 79 30.09 8.68 7.80
CA PHE A 79 30.36 10.04 7.31
C PHE A 79 31.59 10.68 7.97
N ALA A 80 31.78 10.48 9.28
CA ALA A 80 33.00 10.90 9.99
C ALA A 80 34.24 10.20 9.41
N GLY A 81 34.06 8.97 8.93
CA GLY A 81 35.04 8.21 8.18
C GLY A 81 35.21 8.59 6.71
N ARG A 82 34.61 9.70 6.24
CA ARG A 82 34.66 10.16 4.85
C ARG A 82 34.14 9.12 3.84
N GLY A 83 33.15 8.31 4.25
CA GLY A 83 32.55 7.29 3.42
C GLY A 83 33.30 5.95 3.40
N ASP A 84 34.29 5.76 4.27
CA ASP A 84 34.98 4.48 4.45
C ASP A 84 34.16 3.56 5.37
N VAL A 85 33.64 2.47 4.80
CA VAL A 85 32.86 1.46 5.55
C VAL A 85 33.69 0.75 6.62
N LYS A 86 35.03 0.75 6.53
CA LYS A 86 35.89 0.18 7.58
C LYS A 86 35.96 1.03 8.84
N ARG A 87 35.53 2.29 8.77
CA ARG A 87 35.49 3.17 9.93
C ARG A 87 34.19 3.05 10.72
N VAL A 88 33.22 2.29 10.20
CA VAL A 88 31.96 2.00 10.88
C VAL A 88 32.21 1.01 12.01
N ARG A 89 32.08 1.45 13.26
CA ARG A 89 32.29 0.60 14.43
C ARG A 89 31.22 -0.50 14.49
N ALA A 90 31.62 -1.67 14.98
CA ALA A 90 30.73 -2.84 15.01
C ALA A 90 29.61 -2.72 16.05
N PHE A 91 29.85 -2.06 17.19
CA PHE A 91 28.91 -1.91 18.31
C PHE A 91 28.01 -3.15 18.51
N PRO A 92 28.59 -4.32 18.81
CA PRO A 92 27.89 -5.61 18.74
C PRO A 92 26.61 -5.65 19.58
N GLU A 93 26.61 -5.03 20.76
CA GLU A 93 25.43 -4.92 21.63
C GLU A 93 24.27 -4.20 20.94
N LEU A 94 24.51 -3.01 20.38
CA LEU A 94 23.48 -2.26 19.67
C LEU A 94 23.09 -2.94 18.35
N ALA A 95 24.09 -3.36 17.56
CA ALA A 95 23.87 -3.89 16.22
C ALA A 95 23.09 -5.21 16.24
N VAL A 96 23.44 -6.13 17.13
CA VAL A 96 22.75 -7.42 17.23
C VAL A 96 21.36 -7.23 17.82
N VAL A 97 21.19 -6.39 18.85
CA VAL A 97 19.86 -6.11 19.43
C VAL A 97 18.93 -5.45 18.41
N ALA A 98 19.40 -4.45 17.65
CA ALA A 98 18.63 -3.80 16.60
C ALA A 98 18.22 -4.80 15.49
N ASN A 99 19.13 -5.69 15.09
CA ASN A 99 18.83 -6.72 14.09
C ASN A 99 17.82 -7.76 14.61
N ARG A 100 17.91 -8.16 15.88
CA ARG A 100 16.92 -9.06 16.52
C ARG A 100 15.56 -8.38 16.64
N PHE A 101 15.51 -7.10 16.99
CA PHE A 101 14.29 -6.28 16.94
C PHE A 101 13.69 -6.26 15.51
N PHE A 102 14.52 -6.06 14.48
CA PHE A 102 14.04 -6.05 13.10
C PHE A 102 13.48 -7.42 12.67
N GLN A 103 14.14 -8.53 13.01
CA GLN A 103 13.60 -9.87 12.76
C GLN A 103 12.26 -10.09 13.48
N ALA A 104 12.16 -9.65 14.73
CA ALA A 104 10.91 -9.72 15.50
C ALA A 104 9.79 -8.91 14.84
N TYR A 105 10.11 -7.74 14.29
CA TYR A 105 9.20 -6.94 13.49
C TYR A 105 8.69 -7.69 12.25
N LEU A 106 9.60 -8.27 11.45
CA LEU A 106 9.23 -8.99 10.23
C LEU A 106 8.27 -10.14 10.54
N LEU A 107 8.55 -10.89 11.60
CA LEU A 107 7.69 -11.98 12.06
C LEU A 107 6.35 -11.45 12.59
N ALA A 108 6.36 -10.40 13.42
CA ALA A 108 5.15 -9.81 13.98
C ALA A 108 4.22 -9.28 12.88
N ASP A 109 4.74 -8.57 11.87
CA ASP A 109 3.91 -8.06 10.78
C ASP A 109 3.30 -9.19 9.93
N LEU A 110 4.04 -10.29 9.71
CA LEU A 110 3.50 -11.48 9.04
C LEU A 110 2.42 -12.17 9.88
N SER A 111 2.66 -12.38 11.18
CA SER A 111 1.71 -13.04 12.08
C SER A 111 0.42 -12.24 12.22
N ILE A 112 0.54 -10.95 12.55
CA ILE A 112 -0.62 -10.05 12.72
C ILE A 112 -1.32 -9.86 11.38
N GLY A 113 -0.57 -9.64 10.31
CA GLY A 113 -1.15 -9.41 8.99
C GLY A 113 -1.86 -10.64 8.42
N ALA A 114 -1.38 -11.85 8.70
CA ALA A 114 -2.06 -13.09 8.29
C ALA A 114 -3.45 -13.21 8.94
N VAL A 115 -3.61 -12.73 10.17
CA VAL A 115 -4.85 -12.80 10.95
C VAL A 115 -5.77 -11.60 10.69
N HIS A 116 -5.26 -10.38 10.79
CA HIS A 116 -6.08 -9.17 10.88
C HIS A 116 -6.21 -8.38 9.58
N TYR A 117 -5.19 -8.37 8.72
CA TYR A 117 -5.18 -7.54 7.50
C TYR A 117 -4.61 -8.29 6.30
N ARG A 118 -5.04 -9.55 6.11
CA ARG A 118 -4.54 -10.43 5.05
C ARG A 118 -4.63 -9.83 3.64
N SER A 119 -5.61 -8.95 3.39
CA SER A 119 -5.76 -8.27 2.11
C SER A 119 -4.68 -7.21 1.82
N GLN A 120 -3.94 -6.76 2.84
CA GLN A 120 -2.85 -5.79 2.71
C GLN A 120 -1.48 -6.48 2.56
N LEU A 121 -1.36 -7.75 2.94
CA LEU A 121 -0.14 -8.55 2.74
C LEU A 121 -0.06 -9.08 1.31
N ASN A 122 0.56 -8.31 0.42
CA ASN A 122 0.88 -8.79 -0.93
C ASN A 122 1.95 -9.89 -0.88
N LEU A 123 1.88 -10.85 -1.82
CA LEU A 123 2.81 -11.98 -1.87
C LEU A 123 4.28 -11.54 -1.99
N PHE A 124 4.58 -10.63 -2.92
CA PHE A 124 5.95 -10.20 -3.18
C PHE A 124 6.46 -9.18 -2.17
N THR A 125 5.67 -8.14 -1.89
CA THR A 125 6.13 -7.02 -1.05
C THR A 125 5.95 -7.27 0.44
N GLY A 126 5.11 -8.23 0.84
CA GLY A 126 4.92 -8.65 2.22
C GLY A 126 5.65 -9.96 2.50
N TRP A 127 5.09 -11.08 2.04
CA TRP A 127 5.60 -12.43 2.37
C TRP A 127 7.05 -12.66 1.93
N PHE A 128 7.32 -12.56 0.63
CA PHE A 128 8.65 -12.85 0.11
C PHE A 128 9.69 -11.88 0.67
N HIS A 129 9.38 -10.59 0.66
CA HIS A 129 10.25 -9.56 1.23
C HIS A 129 10.60 -9.85 2.70
N HIS A 130 9.62 -10.11 3.56
CA HIS A 130 9.87 -10.32 4.99
C HIS A 130 10.65 -11.60 5.27
N LEU A 131 10.29 -12.71 4.61
CA LEU A 131 11.00 -13.98 4.76
C LEU A 131 12.46 -13.88 4.28
N PHE A 132 12.68 -13.19 3.16
CA PHE A 132 14.01 -12.97 2.61
C PHE A 132 14.89 -12.14 3.56
N TYR A 133 14.35 -11.06 4.12
CA TYR A 133 15.08 -10.25 5.09
C TYR A 133 15.30 -10.97 6.43
N LEU A 134 14.38 -11.83 6.87
CA LEU A 134 14.58 -12.64 8.07
C LEU A 134 15.84 -13.51 7.93
N GLY A 135 16.03 -14.12 6.76
CA GLY A 135 17.21 -14.93 6.42
C GLY A 135 18.49 -14.10 6.25
N ILE A 136 18.43 -12.96 5.54
CA ILE A 136 19.60 -12.07 5.36
C ILE A 136 20.12 -11.57 6.71
N VAL A 137 19.22 -11.14 7.59
CA VAL A 137 19.60 -10.58 8.89
C VAL A 137 20.17 -11.68 9.79
N GLU A 138 19.58 -12.87 9.79
CA GLU A 138 20.13 -14.02 10.51
C GLU A 138 21.54 -14.37 10.03
N TYR A 139 21.73 -14.39 8.70
CA TYR A 139 23.03 -14.63 8.09
C TYR A 139 24.05 -13.54 8.50
N ALA A 140 23.67 -12.26 8.44
CA ALA A 140 24.54 -11.15 8.84
C ALA A 140 24.95 -11.23 10.32
N ILE A 141 24.04 -11.60 11.23
CA ILE A 141 24.38 -11.81 12.65
C ILE A 141 25.40 -12.94 12.80
N ARG A 142 25.19 -14.10 12.13
CA ARG A 142 26.11 -15.25 12.19
C ARG A 142 27.50 -14.94 11.63
N GLN A 143 27.58 -14.06 10.63
CA GLN A 143 28.85 -13.62 10.04
C GLN A 143 29.52 -12.45 10.80
N LYS A 144 28.96 -12.03 11.96
CA LYS A 144 29.42 -10.84 12.71
C LYS A 144 29.40 -9.55 11.85
N TRP A 145 28.44 -9.44 10.93
CA TRP A 145 28.22 -8.26 10.07
C TRP A 145 26.94 -7.50 10.46
N ALA A 146 26.51 -7.61 11.72
CA ALA A 146 25.29 -6.99 12.19
C ALA A 146 25.29 -5.46 11.98
N HIS A 147 26.45 -4.82 12.15
CA HIS A 147 26.66 -3.39 11.95
C HIS A 147 26.50 -2.95 10.50
N VAL A 148 26.86 -3.81 9.54
CA VAL A 148 26.64 -3.54 8.11
C VAL A 148 25.15 -3.40 7.82
N PHE A 149 24.33 -4.27 8.42
CA PHE A 149 22.88 -4.16 8.32
C PHE A 149 22.35 -2.90 9.04
N CYS A 150 22.89 -2.57 10.21
CA CYS A 150 22.48 -1.35 10.94
C CYS A 150 22.86 -0.06 10.20
N LEU A 151 24.00 -0.02 9.50
CA LEU A 151 24.34 1.08 8.59
C LEU A 151 23.28 1.23 7.49
N ALA A 152 22.90 0.10 6.89
CA ALA A 152 21.86 0.03 5.87
C ALA A 152 20.45 0.36 6.42
N ALA A 153 20.21 0.24 7.73
CA ALA A 153 18.90 0.46 8.34
C ALA A 153 18.40 1.91 8.27
N CYS A 154 19.27 2.89 7.98
CA CYS A 154 18.83 4.25 7.66
C CYS A 154 17.93 4.31 6.40
N MET A 155 17.98 3.27 5.56
CA MET A 155 17.05 3.06 4.44
C MET A 155 15.60 2.81 4.89
N GLU A 156 15.31 2.63 6.18
CA GLU A 156 13.95 2.57 6.70
C GLU A 156 13.31 3.95 6.88
N PHE A 157 14.07 5.04 6.82
CA PHE A 157 13.53 6.39 6.96
C PHE A 157 12.38 6.72 5.98
N PRO A 158 12.46 6.39 4.67
CA PRO A 158 11.34 6.59 3.75
C PRO A 158 10.11 5.74 4.10
N THR A 159 10.31 4.54 4.66
CA THR A 159 9.21 3.68 5.17
C THR A 159 8.51 4.36 6.33
N PHE A 160 9.27 4.94 7.27
CA PHE A 160 8.72 5.72 8.38
C PHE A 160 7.88 6.91 7.86
N VAL A 161 8.43 7.69 6.91
CA VAL A 161 7.72 8.82 6.29
C VAL A 161 6.43 8.37 5.60
N LEU A 162 6.44 7.22 4.92
CA LEU A 162 5.24 6.67 4.29
C LEU A 162 4.22 6.15 5.31
N GLY A 163 4.70 5.52 6.37
CA GLY A 163 3.90 4.98 7.46
C GLY A 163 3.16 6.09 8.21
N ILE A 164 3.87 7.12 8.64
CA ILE A 164 3.26 8.26 9.34
C ILE A 164 2.25 8.99 8.44
N ALA A 165 2.55 9.16 7.15
CA ALA A 165 1.62 9.75 6.18
C ALA A 165 0.39 8.87 5.90
N THR A 166 0.49 7.56 6.13
CA THR A 166 -0.63 6.62 6.01
C THR A 166 -1.51 6.66 7.26
N LEU A 167 -0.90 6.68 8.45
CA LEU A 167 -1.61 6.80 9.73
C LEU A 167 -2.31 8.16 9.85
N PHE A 168 -1.59 9.24 9.50
CA PHE A 168 -2.07 10.62 9.59
C PHE A 168 -2.01 11.29 8.20
N PRO A 169 -3.06 11.17 7.37
CA PRO A 169 -3.09 11.70 6.01
C PRO A 169 -2.79 13.20 5.89
N LYS A 170 -3.00 13.98 6.96
CA LYS A 170 -2.65 15.41 7.03
C LYS A 170 -1.14 15.68 6.94
N LEU A 171 -0.32 14.74 7.38
CA LEU A 171 1.15 14.83 7.36
C LEU A 171 1.75 14.39 6.01
N ARG A 172 0.92 14.04 5.02
CA ARG A 172 1.39 13.46 3.76
C ARG A 172 2.08 14.50 2.88
N SER A 173 3.41 14.39 2.76
CA SER A 173 4.20 15.09 1.74
C SER A 173 4.76 14.11 0.71
N ASN A 174 4.29 14.24 -0.54
CA ASN A 174 4.76 13.40 -1.65
C ASN A 174 6.23 13.71 -2.01
N VAL A 175 6.64 14.97 -1.94
CA VAL A 175 8.00 15.42 -2.27
C VAL A 175 8.99 14.91 -1.22
N PHE A 176 8.67 15.10 0.05
CA PHE A 176 9.53 14.66 1.15
C PHE A 176 9.77 13.15 1.11
N PHE A 177 8.71 12.35 0.92
CA PHE A 177 8.82 10.91 0.73
C PHE A 177 9.67 10.54 -0.51
N ALA A 178 9.49 11.23 -1.64
CA ALA A 178 10.25 10.93 -2.85
C ALA A 178 11.75 11.21 -2.70
N VAL A 179 12.09 12.36 -2.11
CA VAL A 179 13.46 12.80 -1.87
C VAL A 179 14.13 11.86 -0.86
N SER A 180 13.47 11.56 0.26
CA SER A 180 14.04 10.63 1.24
C SER A 180 14.25 9.23 0.65
N PHE A 181 13.28 8.72 -0.12
CA PHE A 181 13.41 7.42 -0.79
C PHE A 181 14.60 7.41 -1.76
N PHE A 182 14.73 8.45 -2.59
CA PHE A 182 15.84 8.54 -3.53
C PHE A 182 17.19 8.59 -2.80
N LEU A 183 17.33 9.48 -1.81
CA LEU A 183 18.60 9.67 -1.10
C LEU A 183 19.04 8.42 -0.36
N THR A 184 18.17 7.76 0.40
CA THR A 184 18.57 6.62 1.23
C THR A 184 18.48 5.28 0.49
N ARG A 185 17.36 4.99 -0.18
CA ARG A 185 17.13 3.66 -0.80
C ARG A 185 17.73 3.50 -2.19
N ILE A 186 18.03 4.60 -2.89
CA ILE A 186 18.64 4.55 -4.23
C ILE A 186 20.10 4.99 -4.16
N LEU A 187 20.36 6.26 -3.86
CA LEU A 187 21.70 6.83 -3.90
C LEU A 187 22.62 6.19 -2.86
N PHE A 188 22.25 6.25 -1.58
CA PHE A 188 23.08 5.67 -0.51
C PHE A 188 23.25 4.16 -0.68
N HIS A 189 22.22 3.43 -1.09
CA HIS A 189 22.31 2.01 -1.41
C HIS A 189 23.37 1.70 -2.48
N VAL A 190 23.38 2.44 -3.60
CA VAL A 190 24.38 2.26 -4.66
C VAL A 190 25.78 2.59 -4.14
N VAL A 191 25.92 3.66 -3.35
CA VAL A 191 27.20 4.07 -2.76
C VAL A 191 27.77 2.98 -1.85
N ILE A 192 26.98 2.45 -0.90
CA ILE A 192 27.46 1.38 -0.01
C ILE A 192 27.71 0.07 -0.78
N CYS A 193 26.93 -0.21 -1.83
CA CYS A 193 27.14 -1.37 -2.69
C CYS A 193 28.50 -1.30 -3.39
N ILE A 194 28.81 -0.17 -4.04
CA ILE A 194 30.12 0.09 -4.67
C ILE A 194 31.22 0.01 -3.61
N ALA A 195 31.01 0.63 -2.44
CA ALA A 195 31.99 0.61 -1.36
C ALA A 195 32.36 -0.83 -0.96
N TYR A 196 31.40 -1.74 -0.82
CA TYR A 196 31.68 -3.15 -0.48
C TYR A 196 32.24 -3.99 -1.65
N PHE A 197 32.09 -3.56 -2.91
CA PHE A 197 32.75 -4.22 -4.04
C PHE A 197 34.27 -3.96 -4.05
N LEU A 198 34.72 -2.81 -3.54
CA LEU A 198 36.14 -2.48 -3.46
C LEU A 198 36.86 -3.46 -2.52
N PRO A 199 37.93 -4.14 -2.96
CA PRO A 199 38.67 -5.12 -2.14
C PRO A 199 39.08 -4.57 -0.78
N ASN A 200 39.49 -3.30 -0.75
CA ASN A 200 39.92 -2.61 0.45
C ASN A 200 38.81 -2.35 1.47
N ASN A 201 37.55 -2.63 1.18
CA ASN A 201 36.41 -2.32 2.06
C ASN A 201 35.61 -3.56 2.48
N ARG A 202 36.04 -4.74 2.02
CA ARG A 202 35.34 -6.00 2.31
C ARG A 202 35.59 -6.40 3.77
N PRO A 203 34.54 -6.76 4.53
CA PRO A 203 34.74 -7.26 5.88
C PRO A 203 35.42 -8.63 5.83
N LEU A 204 36.35 -8.88 6.74
CA LEU A 204 36.97 -10.19 6.88
C LEU A 204 35.94 -11.20 7.37
N ALA A 205 35.96 -12.39 6.77
CA ALA A 205 35.18 -13.51 7.28
C ALA A 205 35.79 -14.00 8.60
N PRO A 206 34.99 -14.51 9.57
CA PRO A 206 35.51 -15.03 10.83
C PRO A 206 36.60 -16.10 10.63
N SER A 207 36.43 -16.99 9.65
CA SER A 207 37.42 -18.01 9.30
C SER A 207 38.75 -17.43 8.81
N ALA A 208 38.70 -16.35 8.03
CA ALA A 208 39.89 -15.67 7.54
C ALA A 208 40.60 -14.91 8.68
N ALA A 209 39.85 -14.32 9.61
CA ALA A 209 40.40 -13.63 10.77
C ALA A 209 41.18 -14.60 11.68
N THR A 210 40.61 -15.77 12.00
CA THR A 210 41.30 -16.79 12.80
C THR A 210 42.59 -17.28 12.13
N ALA A 211 42.58 -17.50 10.82
CA ALA A 211 43.77 -17.91 10.08
C ALA A 211 44.90 -16.87 10.16
N VAL A 212 44.57 -15.58 10.05
CA VAL A 212 45.54 -14.49 10.21
C VAL A 212 46.12 -14.47 11.61
N SER A 213 45.29 -14.53 12.65
CA SER A 213 45.75 -14.52 14.04
C SER A 213 46.70 -15.68 14.34
N THR A 214 46.40 -16.89 13.84
CA THR A 214 47.27 -18.06 13.97
C THR A 214 48.61 -17.84 13.27
N LEU A 215 48.61 -17.31 12.04
CA LEU A 215 49.83 -17.04 11.28
C LEU A 215 50.69 -15.96 11.95
N THR A 216 50.09 -14.88 12.46
CA THR A 216 50.81 -13.81 13.16
C THR A 216 51.42 -14.24 14.49
N SER A 217 50.87 -15.29 15.12
CA SER A 217 51.41 -15.84 16.36
C SER A 217 52.61 -16.77 16.15
N SER A 218 52.82 -17.26 14.92
CA SER A 218 53.99 -18.05 14.57
C SER A 218 55.15 -17.12 14.18
N SER A 219 56.31 -17.26 14.83
CA SER A 219 57.53 -16.46 14.59
C SER A 219 58.17 -16.67 13.20
N PHE A 220 57.41 -17.18 12.23
CA PHE A 220 57.91 -17.49 10.89
C PHE A 220 57.94 -16.23 10.04
N SER A 221 59.09 -15.97 9.43
CA SER A 221 59.35 -14.80 8.58
C SER A 221 58.30 -14.70 7.46
N MET A 222 57.55 -13.59 7.44
CA MET A 222 56.49 -13.30 6.46
C MET A 222 57.10 -13.07 5.06
N THR A 223 57.38 -14.14 4.32
CA THR A 223 57.46 -14.04 2.86
C THR A 223 56.05 -13.82 2.30
N ALA A 224 55.71 -12.55 2.03
CA ALA A 224 54.62 -12.06 1.17
C ALA A 224 53.36 -12.94 1.06
N VAL A 225 52.75 -13.30 2.19
CA VAL A 225 51.41 -13.92 2.17
C VAL A 225 50.43 -12.83 1.72
N ALA A 226 49.81 -13.02 0.56
CA ALA A 226 48.81 -12.10 0.04
C ALA A 226 47.74 -11.80 1.10
N ALA A 227 47.51 -10.52 1.38
CA ALA A 227 46.53 -10.11 2.38
C ALA A 227 45.17 -10.79 2.10
N PRO A 228 44.52 -11.38 3.12
CA PRO A 228 43.29 -12.12 2.90
C PRO A 228 42.23 -11.21 2.27
N ILE A 229 41.69 -11.67 1.15
CA ILE A 229 40.62 -10.97 0.44
C ILE A 229 39.37 -11.05 1.31
N GLY A 230 38.84 -9.91 1.75
CA GLY A 230 37.60 -9.87 2.53
C GLY A 230 36.40 -10.42 1.74
N SER A 231 35.31 -10.73 2.44
CA SER A 231 34.11 -11.33 1.86
C SER A 231 33.35 -10.36 0.95
N ILE A 232 32.99 -10.82 -0.26
CA ILE A 232 32.12 -10.10 -1.19
C ILE A 232 30.63 -10.24 -0.86
N ALA A 233 30.27 -11.07 0.13
CA ALA A 233 28.88 -11.41 0.41
C ALA A 233 27.99 -10.17 0.71
N PRO A 234 28.42 -9.16 1.49
CA PRO A 234 27.61 -7.96 1.69
C PRO A 234 27.30 -7.21 0.37
N ALA A 235 28.28 -7.11 -0.53
CA ALA A 235 28.10 -6.47 -1.84
C ALA A 235 27.09 -7.23 -2.70
N VAL A 236 27.18 -8.57 -2.71
CA VAL A 236 26.22 -9.43 -3.42
C VAL A 236 24.81 -9.28 -2.85
N LEU A 237 24.66 -9.32 -1.53
CA LEU A 237 23.35 -9.17 -0.87
C LEU A 237 22.71 -7.80 -1.15
N LEU A 238 23.49 -6.71 -1.05
CA LEU A 238 23.03 -5.37 -1.42
C LEU A 238 22.60 -5.33 -2.89
N THR A 239 23.41 -5.88 -3.79
CA THR A 239 23.08 -5.95 -5.22
C THR A 239 21.78 -6.72 -5.48
N CYS A 240 21.55 -7.83 -4.79
CA CYS A 240 20.31 -8.61 -4.93
C CYS A 240 19.06 -7.86 -4.43
N VAL A 241 19.20 -7.02 -3.40
CA VAL A 241 18.10 -6.23 -2.83
C VAL A 241 17.79 -5.00 -3.68
N PHE A 242 18.78 -4.41 -4.35
CA PHE A 242 18.62 -3.16 -5.07
C PHE A 242 17.51 -3.13 -6.13
N PRO A 243 17.32 -4.15 -7.01
CA PRO A 243 16.24 -4.17 -8.00
C PRO A 243 14.85 -3.96 -7.39
N MET A 244 14.62 -4.49 -6.18
CA MET A 244 13.36 -4.31 -5.47
C MET A 244 13.16 -2.84 -5.08
N HIS A 245 14.19 -2.18 -4.51
CA HIS A 245 14.13 -0.75 -4.18
C HIS A 245 13.92 0.14 -5.42
N ALA A 246 14.66 -0.15 -6.50
CA ALA A 246 14.51 0.55 -7.77
C ALA A 246 13.08 0.40 -8.34
N SER A 247 12.52 -0.81 -8.31
CA SER A 247 11.15 -1.07 -8.79
C SER A 247 10.10 -0.29 -7.99
N TRP A 248 10.27 -0.19 -6.66
CA TRP A 248 9.39 0.58 -5.79
C TRP A 248 9.50 2.08 -6.05
N PHE A 249 10.70 2.61 -6.25
CA PHE A 249 10.90 4.02 -6.59
C PHE A 249 10.22 4.37 -7.93
N LEU A 250 10.40 3.52 -8.96
CA LEU A 250 9.71 3.67 -10.24
C LEU A 250 8.18 3.64 -10.08
N GLY A 251 7.65 2.76 -9.22
CA GLY A 251 6.24 2.73 -8.85
C GLY A 251 5.76 4.05 -8.23
N CYS A 252 6.58 4.65 -7.36
CA CYS A 252 6.30 5.93 -6.74
C CYS A 252 6.25 7.07 -7.76
N LEU A 253 7.24 7.15 -8.67
CA LEU A 253 7.28 8.14 -9.75
C LEU A 253 6.07 8.02 -10.69
N LYS A 254 5.74 6.79 -11.12
CA LYS A 254 4.53 6.53 -11.93
C LYS A 254 3.27 6.99 -11.20
N GLY A 255 3.19 6.73 -9.89
CA GLY A 255 2.12 7.19 -9.02
C GLY A 255 2.00 8.71 -8.96
N PHE A 256 3.11 9.44 -8.86
CA PHE A 256 3.12 10.91 -8.88
C PHE A 256 2.68 11.45 -10.23
N LYS A 257 3.23 10.94 -11.34
CA LYS A 257 2.84 11.34 -12.69
C LYS A 257 1.34 11.15 -12.92
N LYS A 258 0.78 10.01 -12.50
CA LYS A 258 -0.65 9.73 -12.59
C LYS A 258 -1.48 10.74 -11.78
N ARG A 259 -1.12 11.01 -10.52
CA ARG A 259 -1.85 11.98 -9.69
C ARG A 259 -1.74 13.41 -10.20
N ALA A 260 -0.57 13.81 -10.70
CA ALA A 260 -0.37 15.12 -11.31
C ALA A 260 -1.24 15.30 -12.57
N LYS A 261 -1.31 14.27 -13.42
CA LYS A 261 -2.21 14.26 -14.59
C LYS A 261 -3.67 14.43 -14.19
N LEU A 262 -4.16 13.64 -13.22
CA LEU A 262 -5.54 13.73 -12.74
C LEU A 262 -5.87 15.10 -12.12
N ARG A 263 -4.91 15.73 -11.43
CA ARG A 263 -5.08 17.09 -10.90
C ARG A 263 -5.22 18.13 -12.02
N ARG A 264 -4.36 18.06 -13.04
CA ARG A 264 -4.45 18.95 -14.22
C ARG A 264 -5.76 18.77 -14.98
N GLU A 265 -6.23 17.54 -15.13
CA GLU A 265 -7.53 17.24 -15.76
C GLU A 265 -8.69 17.79 -14.93
N ALA A 266 -8.64 17.65 -13.60
CA ALA A 266 -9.65 18.22 -12.71
C ALA A 266 -9.65 19.76 -12.72
N GLU A 267 -8.47 20.39 -12.75
CA GLU A 267 -8.32 21.86 -12.88
C GLU A 267 -8.82 22.36 -14.24
N LYS A 268 -8.56 21.62 -15.31
CA LYS A 268 -9.11 21.96 -16.64
C LYS A 268 -10.63 21.86 -16.64
N ALA A 269 -11.18 20.79 -16.06
CA ALA A 269 -12.63 20.59 -15.97
C ALA A 269 -13.32 21.66 -15.10
N SER A 270 -12.70 22.09 -14.00
CA SER A 270 -13.24 23.17 -13.17
C SER A 270 -13.18 24.52 -13.89
N ARG A 271 -12.10 24.82 -14.61
CA ARG A 271 -11.99 26.04 -15.43
C ARG A 271 -13.03 26.09 -16.55
N SER A 272 -13.27 24.97 -17.24
CA SER A 272 -14.32 24.92 -18.28
C SER A 272 -15.73 25.08 -17.71
N ALA A 273 -15.99 24.57 -16.49
CA ALA A 273 -17.30 24.73 -15.86
C ALA A 273 -17.58 26.19 -15.46
N VAL A 274 -16.58 26.92 -14.97
CA VAL A 274 -16.72 28.34 -14.62
C VAL A 274 -17.01 29.20 -15.86
N SER A 275 -16.36 28.91 -16.99
CA SER A 275 -16.58 29.64 -18.25
C SER A 275 -18.01 29.53 -18.79
N ILE A 276 -18.70 28.41 -18.55
CA ILE A 276 -20.08 28.21 -19.00
C ILE A 276 -21.04 29.04 -18.15
N VAL A 277 -20.87 29.03 -16.82
CA VAL A 277 -21.72 29.80 -15.89
C VAL A 277 -21.61 31.31 -16.13
N SER A 278 -20.43 31.82 -16.46
CA SER A 278 -20.27 33.24 -16.79
C SER A 278 -20.99 33.64 -18.08
N LEU A 279 -21.17 32.71 -19.02
CA LEU A 279 -21.86 33.00 -20.28
C LEU A 279 -23.39 33.03 -20.09
N ASP A 280 -23.94 32.16 -19.24
CA ASP A 280 -25.37 32.13 -18.96
C ASP A 280 -25.85 33.36 -18.18
N ILE A 281 -25.04 33.91 -17.26
CA ILE A 281 -25.38 35.14 -16.52
C ILE A 281 -25.41 36.35 -17.47
N PHE A 282 -24.48 36.42 -18.43
CA PHE A 282 -24.49 37.50 -19.43
C PHE A 282 -25.64 37.35 -20.43
N SER A 283 -26.00 36.11 -20.80
CA SER A 283 -27.12 35.87 -21.71
C SER A 283 -28.47 36.23 -21.07
N ALA A 284 -28.67 35.92 -19.78
CA ALA A 284 -29.90 36.28 -19.06
C ALA A 284 -30.08 37.81 -18.91
N SER A 285 -28.98 38.56 -18.75
CA SER A 285 -29.02 40.02 -18.60
C SER A 285 -29.43 40.79 -19.87
N VAL A 286 -29.29 40.21 -21.06
CA VAL A 286 -29.59 40.92 -22.31
C VAL A 286 -31.07 40.80 -22.71
N THR A 287 -31.76 39.75 -22.25
CA THR A 287 -33.19 39.55 -22.56
C THR A 287 -34.15 40.41 -21.72
N ASP A 288 -33.77 40.82 -20.51
CA ASP A 288 -34.66 41.61 -19.64
C ASP A 288 -34.53 43.14 -19.82
N ALA A 289 -33.53 43.61 -20.59
CA ALA A 289 -33.32 45.05 -20.82
C ALA A 289 -34.27 45.67 -21.88
N ASN A 290 -35.10 44.88 -22.57
CA ASN A 290 -35.99 45.38 -23.63
C ASN A 290 -37.46 45.53 -23.23
N LEU A 291 -37.84 45.40 -21.95
CA LEU A 291 -39.25 45.44 -21.52
C LEU A 291 -39.63 46.53 -20.50
N ALA A 292 -38.76 47.48 -20.17
CA ALA A 292 -39.10 48.54 -19.23
C ALA A 292 -38.51 49.91 -19.60
N HIS A 293 -38.92 50.46 -20.75
CA HIS A 293 -38.85 51.90 -21.00
C HIS A 293 -40.27 52.49 -20.94
N LYS A 294 -40.78 52.72 -19.72
CA LYS A 294 -41.92 53.60 -19.48
C LYS A 294 -41.63 54.51 -18.30
N SER A 295 -40.96 55.62 -18.63
CA SER A 295 -41.10 56.99 -18.10
C SER A 295 -41.71 57.18 -16.70
N THR A 296 -40.91 57.72 -15.78
CA THR A 296 -41.35 58.77 -14.83
C THR A 296 -40.15 59.61 -14.36
N PRO A 297 -40.35 60.91 -14.06
CA PRO A 297 -39.29 61.90 -13.94
C PRO A 297 -38.83 62.19 -12.51
N VAL A 298 -37.55 62.56 -12.41
CA VAL A 298 -36.92 63.66 -11.65
C VAL A 298 -37.72 64.27 -10.50
N ILE A 299 -37.26 64.08 -9.24
CA ILE A 299 -37.22 65.11 -8.18
C ILE A 299 -36.00 64.85 -7.26
N GLU A 300 -35.06 65.80 -7.24
CA GLU A 300 -34.09 66.11 -6.18
C GLU A 300 -34.63 67.35 -5.39
N PRO A 301 -33.99 67.87 -4.32
CA PRO A 301 -33.41 67.26 -3.11
C PRO A 301 -33.91 68.00 -1.83
N ALA A 302 -33.75 67.43 -0.62
CA ALA A 302 -33.60 68.23 0.63
C ALA A 302 -33.28 67.39 1.88
N THR A 303 -32.08 67.62 2.42
CA THR A 303 -31.78 68.12 3.78
C THR A 303 -32.32 67.42 5.05
N SER A 304 -31.37 67.25 5.98
CA SER A 304 -31.44 67.35 7.46
C SER A 304 -31.52 66.06 8.31
N ALA A 305 -30.57 65.99 9.24
CA ALA A 305 -30.40 65.05 10.35
C ALA A 305 -31.42 65.34 11.50
N PRO A 306 -31.31 64.81 12.75
CA PRO A 306 -30.51 63.73 13.34
C PRO A 306 -31.30 62.75 14.28
N LEU A 307 -30.61 61.72 14.77
CA LEU A 307 -30.69 61.11 16.14
C LEU A 307 -32.07 60.69 16.74
N ALA A 308 -32.31 59.39 16.95
CA ALA A 308 -32.62 58.79 18.27
C ALA A 308 -32.99 57.28 18.23
N LYS A 309 -32.48 56.58 19.25
CA LYS A 309 -32.81 55.27 19.86
C LYS A 309 -34.20 54.67 19.55
N ALA A 310 -34.25 53.35 19.28
CA ALA A 310 -34.75 52.32 20.23
C ALA A 310 -34.91 50.92 19.58
N SER A 311 -34.56 49.90 20.36
CA SER A 311 -35.11 48.53 20.42
C SER A 311 -35.19 47.65 19.16
N SER A 312 -34.35 46.60 19.12
CA SER A 312 -34.64 45.31 18.47
C SER A 312 -33.89 44.21 19.25
N SER A 313 -34.59 43.43 20.06
CA SER A 313 -35.09 42.07 19.75
C SER A 313 -33.99 41.00 19.69
N PRO A 314 -34.07 39.92 20.49
CA PRO A 314 -33.11 38.82 20.46
C PRO A 314 -33.43 37.85 19.31
N ASP A 315 -32.53 37.75 18.33
CA ASP A 315 -32.62 36.76 17.27
C ASP A 315 -32.35 35.34 17.81
N THR A 316 -33.43 34.63 18.06
CA THR A 316 -33.50 33.17 18.18
C THR A 316 -33.47 32.53 16.79
N HIS A 317 -32.27 32.38 16.21
CA HIS A 317 -32.04 31.46 15.08
C HIS A 317 -30.79 30.61 15.31
N PHE A 318 -30.80 29.81 16.38
CA PHE A 318 -29.79 28.78 16.62
C PHE A 318 -30.41 27.43 17.01
N SER A 319 -31.21 26.86 16.11
CA SER A 319 -31.66 25.46 16.25
C SER A 319 -32.13 24.91 14.90
N LEU A 320 -31.30 24.03 14.30
CA LEU A 320 -31.65 22.89 13.40
C LEU A 320 -30.55 22.64 12.35
N ARG A 321 -29.34 22.33 12.81
CA ARG A 321 -28.40 21.53 12.01
C ARG A 321 -27.69 20.46 12.84
N ARG A 322 -28.42 19.79 13.75
CA ARG A 322 -27.98 18.49 14.26
C ARG A 322 -28.24 17.46 13.16
N SER A 323 -27.22 17.15 12.37
CA SER A 323 -27.26 16.00 11.47
C SER A 323 -27.50 14.75 12.31
N ILE A 324 -28.59 14.04 12.04
CA ILE A 324 -28.97 12.80 12.70
C ILE A 324 -27.82 11.78 12.51
N PRO A 325 -27.09 11.37 13.56
CA PRO A 325 -25.96 10.43 13.47
C PRO A 325 -26.35 9.11 12.79
N HIS A 326 -27.63 8.74 12.92
CA HIS A 326 -28.21 7.54 12.37
C HIS A 326 -28.21 7.45 10.84
N ALA A 327 -28.35 8.59 10.14
CA ALA A 327 -28.35 8.61 8.67
C ALA A 327 -26.95 8.36 8.09
N ARG A 328 -25.91 8.87 8.78
CA ARG A 328 -24.51 8.62 8.44
C ARG A 328 -24.14 7.15 8.67
N TYR A 329 -24.53 6.60 9.83
CA TYR A 329 -24.35 5.18 10.15
C TYR A 329 -25.02 4.26 9.12
N LEU A 330 -26.28 4.54 8.74
CA LEU A 330 -26.99 3.76 7.73
C LEU A 330 -26.33 3.83 6.36
N LYS A 331 -25.83 5.01 5.95
CA LYS A 331 -25.11 5.19 4.69
C LYS A 331 -23.80 4.41 4.67
N GLU A 332 -23.04 4.47 5.76
CA GLU A 332 -21.76 3.76 5.89
C GLU A 332 -21.95 2.24 5.96
N HIS A 333 -22.95 1.76 6.71
CA HIS A 333 -23.30 0.34 6.79
C HIS A 333 -23.81 -0.22 5.45
N TYR A 334 -24.63 0.53 4.73
CA TYR A 334 -25.12 0.13 3.41
C TYR A 334 -24.01 0.09 2.36
N MET A 335 -23.09 1.06 2.37
CA MET A 335 -21.89 1.06 1.51
C MET A 335 -20.98 -0.15 1.80
N TYR A 336 -20.82 -0.53 3.07
CA TYR A 336 -20.07 -1.73 3.45
C TYR A 336 -20.70 -3.00 2.88
N CYS A 337 -22.02 -3.18 3.02
CA CYS A 337 -22.74 -4.32 2.44
C CYS A 337 -22.67 -4.33 0.91
N TYR A 338 -22.80 -3.18 0.26
CA TYR A 338 -22.69 -3.03 -1.19
C TYR A 338 -21.30 -3.42 -1.71
N MET A 339 -20.23 -2.98 -1.04
CA MET A 339 -18.85 -3.33 -1.38
C MET A 339 -18.57 -4.83 -1.21
N ARG A 340 -19.16 -5.45 -0.18
CA ARG A 340 -19.06 -6.91 0.01
C ARG A 340 -19.78 -7.65 -1.12
N TYR A 341 -20.99 -7.21 -1.47
CA TYR A 341 -21.77 -7.80 -2.56
C TYR A 341 -21.09 -7.65 -3.92
N SER A 342 -20.53 -6.48 -4.24
CA SER A 342 -19.81 -6.26 -5.51
C SER A 342 -18.57 -7.14 -5.62
N HIS A 343 -17.84 -7.35 -4.52
CA HIS A 343 -16.69 -8.25 -4.46
C HIS A 343 -17.10 -9.73 -4.64
N TYR A 344 -18.19 -10.17 -4.01
CA TYR A 344 -18.74 -11.52 -4.23
C TYR A 344 -19.22 -11.72 -5.67
N SER A 345 -19.93 -10.73 -6.23
CA SER A 345 -20.43 -10.76 -7.61
C SER A 345 -19.28 -10.81 -8.62
N SER A 346 -18.21 -10.03 -8.41
CA SER A 346 -17.01 -10.06 -9.26
C SER A 346 -16.29 -11.42 -9.19
N ARG A 347 -16.13 -12.01 -8.01
CA ARG A 347 -15.55 -13.35 -7.88
C ARG A 347 -16.41 -14.41 -8.56
N TYR A 348 -17.73 -14.34 -8.37
CA TYR A 348 -18.66 -15.26 -9.03
C TYR A 348 -18.61 -15.13 -10.56
N ALA A 349 -18.55 -13.90 -11.09
CA ALA A 349 -18.36 -13.65 -12.52
C ALA A 349 -17.02 -14.21 -13.03
N HIS A 350 -15.93 -14.03 -12.28
CA HIS A 350 -14.62 -14.56 -12.62
C HIS A 350 -14.59 -16.10 -12.63
N TYR A 351 -15.21 -16.75 -11.65
CA TYR A 351 -15.39 -18.21 -11.66
C TYR A 351 -16.20 -18.65 -12.88
N ARG A 352 -17.32 -17.98 -13.17
CA ARG A 352 -18.19 -18.32 -14.31
C ARG A 352 -17.47 -18.18 -15.67
N VAL A 353 -16.62 -17.17 -15.85
CA VAL A 353 -15.81 -17.00 -17.06
C VAL A 353 -14.76 -18.11 -17.16
N ARG A 354 -14.08 -18.45 -16.06
CA ARG A 354 -13.09 -19.54 -16.02
C ARG A 354 -13.72 -20.90 -16.32
N PHE A 355 -14.94 -21.14 -15.85
CA PHE A 355 -15.70 -22.35 -16.18
C PHE A 355 -16.18 -22.40 -17.63
N ARG A 356 -16.48 -21.24 -18.26
CA ARG A 356 -16.78 -21.18 -19.71
C ARG A 356 -15.55 -21.44 -20.59
N GLY A 357 -14.35 -21.10 -20.11
CA GLY A 357 -13.09 -21.40 -20.81
C GLY A 357 -12.73 -22.89 -20.88
N LEU A 358 -13.34 -23.73 -20.04
CA LEU A 358 -13.11 -25.18 -20.01
C LEU A 358 -13.95 -25.95 -21.05
N GLY A 359 -14.53 -25.27 -22.04
CA GLY A 359 -15.25 -25.92 -23.14
C GLY A 359 -16.57 -26.60 -22.76
N LEU A 360 -17.13 -26.30 -21.59
CA LEU A 360 -18.42 -26.85 -21.13
C LEU A 360 -19.58 -26.18 -21.89
N ARG A 361 -19.80 -26.59 -23.14
CA ARG A 361 -21.02 -26.30 -23.92
C ARG A 361 -21.93 -27.53 -23.89
N GLY A 362 -22.99 -27.45 -23.09
CA GLY A 362 -24.07 -28.43 -23.07
C GLY A 362 -25.15 -28.04 -22.06
N PRO A 363 -26.42 -28.40 -22.28
CA PRO A 363 -27.54 -28.04 -21.40
C PRO A 363 -27.55 -28.78 -20.05
N ALA A 364 -26.63 -29.73 -19.83
CA ALA A 364 -26.54 -30.43 -18.56
C ALA A 364 -26.04 -29.50 -17.44
N SER A 365 -26.71 -29.57 -16.29
CA SER A 365 -26.34 -28.84 -15.07
C SER A 365 -24.85 -29.01 -14.78
N VAL A 366 -24.16 -27.91 -14.48
CA VAL A 366 -22.73 -27.90 -14.10
C VAL A 366 -22.41 -28.96 -13.03
N LYS A 367 -23.39 -29.26 -12.16
CA LYS A 367 -23.33 -30.31 -11.13
C LYS A 367 -23.16 -31.72 -11.72
N GLU A 368 -23.85 -32.03 -12.81
CA GLU A 368 -23.84 -33.35 -13.45
C GLU A 368 -22.55 -33.59 -14.25
N GLN A 369 -22.07 -32.56 -14.94
CA GLN A 369 -20.80 -32.61 -15.68
C GLN A 369 -19.59 -32.71 -14.72
N PHE A 370 -19.67 -32.03 -13.56
CA PHE A 370 -18.65 -32.13 -12.52
C PHE A 370 -18.65 -33.51 -11.86
N SER A 371 -19.83 -34.07 -11.54
CA SER A 371 -19.97 -35.42 -10.98
C SER A 371 -19.38 -36.49 -11.91
N LYS A 372 -19.65 -36.41 -13.23
CA LYS A 372 -19.11 -37.35 -14.22
C LYS A 372 -17.58 -37.27 -14.40
N ARG A 373 -16.96 -36.11 -14.16
CA ARG A 373 -15.49 -35.92 -14.31
C ARG A 373 -14.70 -36.00 -13.01
N LEU A 374 -15.37 -36.05 -11.85
CA LEU A 374 -14.72 -36.18 -10.55
C LEU A 374 -13.83 -37.44 -10.43
N PRO A 375 -14.22 -38.61 -10.98
CA PRO A 375 -13.36 -39.81 -10.92
C PRO A 375 -12.06 -39.68 -11.71
N SER A 376 -12.07 -39.00 -12.86
CA SER A 376 -10.88 -38.83 -13.71
C SER A 376 -9.93 -37.73 -13.21
N LEU A 377 -10.42 -36.80 -12.39
CA LEU A 377 -9.62 -35.75 -11.76
C LEU A 377 -8.98 -36.19 -10.43
N ARG A 378 -9.46 -37.29 -9.82
CA ARG A 378 -8.98 -37.83 -8.54
C ARG A 378 -7.45 -38.08 -8.50
N PRO A 379 -6.79 -38.64 -9.53
CA PRO A 379 -5.34 -38.85 -9.52
C PRO A 379 -4.54 -37.55 -9.57
N THR A 380 -5.11 -36.50 -10.21
CA THR A 380 -4.46 -35.18 -10.33
C THR A 380 -4.60 -34.38 -9.03
N LEU A 381 -5.75 -34.52 -8.36
CA LEU A 381 -6.03 -33.87 -7.07
C LEU A 381 -5.24 -34.51 -5.91
N GLN A 382 -4.95 -35.81 -5.97
CA GLN A 382 -4.12 -36.52 -4.99
C GLN A 382 -2.63 -36.12 -5.04
N ARG A 383 -2.14 -35.52 -6.13
CA ARG A 383 -0.76 -35.00 -6.22
C ARG A 383 -0.57 -33.62 -5.59
N LEU A 384 -1.65 -32.98 -5.13
CA LEU A 384 -1.58 -31.70 -4.43
C LEU A 384 -1.49 -31.96 -2.92
N SER A 385 -0.28 -31.95 -2.38
CA SER A 385 0.06 -32.23 -0.97
C SER A 385 -0.48 -31.22 0.05
N SER A 386 -1.34 -30.27 -0.35
CA SER A 386 -1.87 -29.22 0.52
C SER A 386 -3.38 -29.29 0.77
N LEU A 387 -4.01 -30.46 0.59
CA LEU A 387 -5.47 -30.63 0.72
C LEU A 387 -5.90 -31.81 1.60
N GLU A 388 -5.12 -32.15 2.62
CA GLU A 388 -5.53 -33.14 3.64
C GLU A 388 -6.73 -32.68 4.50
N SER A 389 -7.19 -31.43 4.39
CA SER A 389 -8.36 -30.94 5.15
C SER A 389 -9.71 -31.15 4.46
N LEU A 390 -9.80 -31.86 3.33
CA LEU A 390 -11.06 -32.08 2.60
C LEU A 390 -11.65 -33.48 2.73
N SER A 391 -10.98 -34.39 3.45
CA SER A 391 -11.51 -35.74 3.73
C SER A 391 -12.60 -35.75 4.81
N SER A 392 -12.82 -34.64 5.53
CA SER A 392 -13.89 -34.50 6.53
C SER A 392 -15.19 -33.87 5.99
N LEU A 393 -15.30 -33.65 4.67
CA LEU A 393 -16.49 -33.05 4.04
C LEU A 393 -17.45 -34.11 3.47
N SER A 394 -18.00 -34.94 4.35
CA SER A 394 -19.07 -35.90 4.00
C SER A 394 -20.48 -35.29 4.00
N THR A 395 -20.63 -33.95 3.99
CA THR A 395 -21.95 -33.30 4.11
C THR A 395 -22.15 -32.11 3.18
N PHE A 396 -21.80 -32.24 1.89
CA PHE A 396 -22.20 -31.25 0.86
C PHE A 396 -23.39 -31.68 0.00
N SER A 397 -24.05 -32.80 0.33
CA SER A 397 -25.25 -33.28 -0.37
C SER A 397 -26.54 -32.53 0.00
N SER A 398 -26.56 -31.72 1.07
CA SER A 398 -27.77 -31.05 1.57
C SER A 398 -27.81 -29.52 1.46
N LEU A 399 -26.78 -28.87 0.92
CA LEU A 399 -26.81 -27.41 0.75
C LEU A 399 -27.66 -27.01 -0.46
N ALA A 400 -28.87 -26.54 -0.17
CA ALA A 400 -29.72 -25.82 -1.12
C ALA A 400 -28.96 -24.61 -1.70
N SER A 401 -29.11 -24.37 -3.00
CA SER A 401 -28.68 -23.12 -3.64
C SER A 401 -29.23 -21.94 -2.84
N PRO A 402 -28.41 -20.96 -2.40
CA PRO A 402 -28.93 -19.80 -1.71
C PRO A 402 -29.73 -18.96 -2.70
N LYS A 403 -31.04 -19.19 -2.75
CA LYS A 403 -32.00 -18.19 -3.21
C LYS A 403 -31.98 -17.07 -2.17
N PHE A 404 -31.08 -16.09 -2.35
CA PHE A 404 -31.27 -14.79 -1.71
C PHE A 404 -32.34 -14.06 -2.51
N GLU A 405 -33.60 -14.38 -2.24
CA GLU A 405 -34.69 -13.44 -2.45
C GLU A 405 -34.47 -12.28 -1.46
N MET A 406 -34.23 -11.07 -1.97
CA MET A 406 -34.42 -9.85 -1.18
C MET A 406 -35.93 -9.64 -0.94
N LEU A 407 -36.60 -10.59 -0.30
CA LEU A 407 -37.97 -10.39 0.15
C LEU A 407 -37.95 -9.82 1.57
N GLU A 408 -38.47 -8.60 1.65
CA GLU A 408 -38.96 -7.88 2.83
C GLU A 408 -38.17 -8.04 4.13
N PHE A 409 -37.22 -7.12 4.35
CA PHE A 409 -36.92 -6.68 5.71
C PHE A 409 -38.15 -5.93 6.27
N LYS A 410 -39.03 -6.64 6.99
CA LYS A 410 -40.09 -6.03 7.80
C LYS A 410 -39.43 -5.30 8.96
N PHE A 411 -39.18 -4.00 8.78
CA PHE A 411 -38.95 -3.13 9.91
C PHE A 411 -40.29 -2.88 10.61
N GLY A 412 -40.44 -3.37 11.84
CA GLY A 412 -41.52 -2.94 12.73
C GLY A 412 -41.52 -1.41 12.84
N SER A 413 -42.72 -0.83 12.67
CA SER A 413 -43.08 0.59 12.84
C SER A 413 -41.93 1.60 12.76
N VAL A 414 -41.34 1.80 11.59
CA VAL A 414 -40.38 2.91 11.38
C VAL A 414 -41.14 4.20 11.05
N SER A 415 -40.71 5.28 11.71
CA SER A 415 -41.19 6.65 11.48
C SER A 415 -41.32 7.00 9.99
N PRO A 416 -42.36 7.77 9.58
CA PRO A 416 -42.57 8.23 8.20
C PRO A 416 -41.32 8.88 7.56
N ILE A 417 -40.46 9.48 8.38
CA ILE A 417 -39.20 10.11 7.96
C ILE A 417 -38.21 9.08 7.40
N ALA A 418 -38.11 7.90 8.01
CA ALA A 418 -37.22 6.84 7.55
C ALA A 418 -37.68 6.23 6.22
N LYS A 419 -38.99 6.17 5.96
CA LYS A 419 -39.54 5.76 4.65
C LYS A 419 -39.17 6.76 3.55
N LYS A 420 -39.24 8.06 3.84
CA LYS A 420 -38.86 9.12 2.88
C LYS A 420 -37.36 9.09 2.58
N VAL A 421 -36.51 8.96 3.60
CA VAL A 421 -35.05 8.81 3.45
C VAL A 421 -34.70 7.54 2.67
N ARG A 422 -35.35 6.40 2.94
CA ARG A 422 -35.17 5.16 2.17
C ARG A 422 -35.50 5.35 0.69
N LYS A 423 -36.62 6.01 0.36
CA LYS A 423 -37.03 6.24 -1.04
C LYS A 423 -36.02 7.12 -1.78
N THR A 424 -35.55 8.20 -1.15
CA THR A 424 -34.54 9.09 -1.74
C THR A 424 -33.18 8.39 -1.93
N ILE A 425 -32.75 7.59 -0.95
CA ILE A 425 -31.51 6.81 -1.04
C ILE A 425 -31.64 5.77 -2.17
N MET A 426 -32.72 4.99 -2.23
CA MET A 426 -32.92 3.94 -3.24
C MET A 426 -33.03 4.50 -4.68
N MET A 427 -33.60 5.70 -4.86
CA MET A 427 -33.70 6.35 -6.18
C MET A 427 -32.38 6.95 -6.68
N SER A 428 -31.38 7.09 -5.80
CA SER A 428 -30.08 7.69 -6.16
C SER A 428 -29.02 6.65 -6.56
N PHE A 429 -29.36 5.35 -6.58
CA PHE A 429 -28.41 4.28 -6.90
C PHE A 429 -28.78 3.53 -8.18
N PRO A 430 -27.76 3.11 -8.96
CA PRO A 430 -27.96 2.33 -10.17
C PRO A 430 -28.65 1.00 -9.85
N THR A 431 -29.62 0.63 -10.68
CA THR A 431 -30.31 -0.66 -10.60
C THR A 431 -29.33 -1.81 -10.86
N ARG A 432 -29.73 -3.03 -10.49
CA ARG A 432 -28.95 -4.25 -10.78
C ARG A 432 -28.62 -4.36 -12.28
N GLU A 433 -29.56 -3.95 -13.11
CA GLU A 433 -29.49 -3.91 -14.56
C GLU A 433 -28.47 -2.87 -15.03
N ASP A 434 -28.42 -1.69 -14.40
CA ASP A 434 -27.43 -0.66 -14.70
C ASP A 434 -26.00 -1.13 -14.39
N VAL A 435 -25.81 -1.83 -13.26
CA VAL A 435 -24.51 -2.40 -12.88
C VAL A 435 -24.07 -3.48 -13.87
N TYR A 436 -24.97 -4.39 -14.27
CA TYR A 436 -24.64 -5.40 -15.28
C TYR A 436 -24.39 -4.82 -16.66
N ARG A 437 -25.08 -3.74 -17.03
CA ARG A 437 -24.86 -3.02 -18.29
C ARG A 437 -23.47 -2.35 -18.29
N THR A 438 -23.10 -1.70 -17.19
CA THR A 438 -21.79 -1.03 -17.03
C THR A 438 -20.62 -2.02 -17.07
N LEU A 439 -20.84 -3.25 -16.60
CA LEU A 439 -19.83 -4.32 -16.61
C LEU A 439 -19.82 -5.16 -17.91
N GLY A 440 -20.66 -4.82 -18.92
CA GLY A 440 -20.76 -5.58 -20.17
C GLY A 440 -21.35 -6.99 -20.00
N LEU A 441 -22.02 -7.26 -18.88
CA LEU A 441 -22.61 -8.56 -18.51
C LEU A 441 -24.13 -8.63 -18.78
N GLY A 442 -24.73 -7.57 -19.32
CA GLY A 442 -26.14 -7.53 -19.68
C GLY A 442 -26.49 -8.56 -20.75
N ARG A 443 -27.64 -9.24 -20.60
CA ARG A 443 -28.23 -10.06 -21.66
C ARG A 443 -28.43 -9.17 -22.88
N ARG A 444 -27.76 -9.47 -24.00
CA ARG A 444 -28.24 -9.01 -25.31
C ARG A 444 -29.58 -9.70 -25.52
N SER A 445 -30.69 -9.01 -25.26
CA SER A 445 -31.98 -9.43 -25.79
C SER A 445 -31.83 -9.40 -27.31
N ALA A 446 -31.94 -10.57 -27.93
CA ALA A 446 -32.09 -10.66 -29.37
C ALA A 446 -33.43 -9.99 -29.70
N VAL A 447 -33.37 -8.75 -30.18
CA VAL A 447 -34.49 -8.14 -30.88
C VAL A 447 -34.53 -8.83 -32.24
N LEU A 448 -35.39 -9.83 -32.34
CA LEU A 448 -35.91 -10.33 -33.61
C LEU A 448 -36.68 -9.17 -34.25
N SER A 449 -36.00 -8.41 -35.11
CA SER A 449 -36.67 -7.53 -36.07
C SER A 449 -37.04 -8.40 -37.27
N VAL A 450 -38.32 -8.73 -37.34
CA VAL A 450 -38.99 -9.16 -38.58
C VAL A 450 -39.31 -7.88 -39.34
N ALA A 451 -38.62 -7.63 -40.43
CA ALA A 451 -39.04 -6.71 -41.48
C ALA A 451 -38.32 -7.12 -42.78
N GLY A 452 -39.07 -7.78 -43.67
CA GLY A 452 -38.63 -7.99 -45.04
C GLY A 452 -38.80 -6.71 -45.84
N VAL A 453 -37.80 -6.36 -46.65
CA VAL A 453 -37.96 -5.53 -47.86
C VAL A 453 -36.96 -5.99 -48.91
N HIS A 454 -37.50 -6.05 -50.13
CA HIS A 454 -36.97 -6.49 -51.41
C HIS A 454 -35.83 -5.63 -52.00
N THR A 455 -35.10 -6.26 -52.94
CA THR A 455 -34.28 -5.69 -54.05
C THR A 455 -32.99 -4.95 -53.65
N HIS A 456 -31.87 -5.01 -54.36
CA HIS A 456 -31.66 -5.07 -55.81
C HIS A 456 -30.32 -5.74 -56.13
N ARG A 457 -30.34 -6.61 -57.14
CA ARG A 457 -29.19 -7.21 -57.82
C ARG A 457 -28.45 -6.08 -58.57
N ARG A 458 -27.16 -5.87 -58.28
CA ARG A 458 -26.23 -5.14 -59.17
C ARG A 458 -24.99 -5.99 -59.41
N SER A 459 -24.94 -6.51 -60.63
CA SER A 459 -23.79 -7.03 -61.33
C SER A 459 -22.79 -5.91 -61.58
N CYS A 460 -21.49 -6.18 -61.44
CA CYS A 460 -20.42 -5.45 -62.11
C CYS A 460 -19.26 -6.41 -62.42
N PRO A 461 -18.45 -6.10 -63.44
CA PRO A 461 -17.97 -7.09 -64.39
C PRO A 461 -16.51 -7.48 -64.21
N HIS A 462 -16.17 -8.61 -64.85
CA HIS A 462 -14.82 -9.02 -65.19
C HIS A 462 -14.01 -7.89 -65.81
N THR A 463 -12.78 -7.73 -65.33
CA THR A 463 -11.68 -7.10 -66.08
C THR A 463 -10.56 -8.11 -66.20
N THR A 464 -10.23 -8.40 -67.46
CA THR A 464 -9.10 -9.18 -67.96
C THR A 464 -7.87 -8.28 -68.11
N GLY A 465 -6.69 -8.86 -67.88
CA GLY A 465 -5.49 -8.57 -68.68
C GLY A 465 -4.47 -7.60 -68.08
N SER A 466 -3.41 -8.16 -67.48
CA SER A 466 -2.02 -8.15 -68.00
C SER A 466 -1.10 -8.85 -67.02
#